data_AF-A0A3D5N9I4-F1
#
_entry.id   AF-A0A3D5N9I4-F1
#
_cell.length_a   1.000
_cell.length_b   1.000
_cell.length_c   1.000
_cell.angle_alpha   90.00
_cell.angle_beta   90.00
_cell.angle_gamma   90.00
#
_symmetry.space_group_name_H-M   'P 1'
#
loop_
_entity.id
_entity.type
_entity.pdbx_description
1 polymer ?
#
loop_
_entity_poly.entity_id
_entity_poly.type
_entity_poly.pdbx_seq_one_letter_code
_entity_poly.pdbx_strand_id
1 'polypeptide(L)' 'MPLTMNREVFITAAVTGSGATQDKSDHVPRSPA' A
#
# COMPACT_ATOMS: atom_id res chain seq x y z
N MET A 1 22.29 -18.49 -1.86
CA MET A 1 21.73 -18.58 -3.22
C MET A 1 21.15 -17.22 -3.58
N PRO A 2 21.48 -16.63 -4.74
CA PRO A 2 20.87 -15.37 -5.16
C PRO A 2 19.42 -15.62 -5.58
N LEU A 3 18.51 -14.74 -5.16
CA LEU A 3 17.10 -14.79 -5.55
C LEU A 3 16.98 -14.46 -7.04
N THR A 4 16.31 -15.31 -7.81
CA THR A 4 15.93 -15.02 -9.20
C THR A 4 14.75 -14.06 -9.22
N MET A 5 14.85 -12.99 -10.02
CA MET A 5 13.78 -12.00 -10.13
C MET A 5 12.59 -12.60 -10.88
N ASN A 6 11.42 -12.65 -10.23
CA ASN A 6 10.19 -13.05 -10.90
C ASN A 6 9.72 -11.92 -11.85
N ARG A 7 9.52 -12.25 -13.13
CA ARG A 7 8.99 -11.29 -14.13
C ARG A 7 7.47 -11.21 -14.13
N GLU A 8 6.81 -12.18 -13.53
CA GLU A 8 5.37 -12.13 -13.25
C GLU A 8 5.18 -11.32 -11.97
N VAL A 9 5.04 -10.01 -12.15
CA VAL A 9 4.92 -9.08 -11.04
C VAL A 9 3.51 -9.20 -10.44
N PHE A 10 3.44 -9.56 -9.17
CA PHE A 10 2.24 -9.42 -8.37
C PHE A 10 2.41 -8.23 -7.41
N ILE A 11 1.51 -7.25 -7.51
CA ILE A 11 1.53 -6.04 -6.66
C ILE A 11 0.25 -5.99 -5.85
N THR A 12 0.40 -6.00 -4.52
CA THR A 12 -0.68 -5.65 -3.60
C THR A 12 -0.46 -4.22 -3.11
N ALA A 13 -1.50 -3.38 -3.18
CA ALA A 13 -1.49 -2.04 -2.62
C ALA A 13 -2.32 -1.99 -1.33
N ALA A 14 -1.66 -1.71 -0.20
CA ALA A 14 -2.35 -1.34 1.02
C ALA A 14 -2.79 0.13 0.94
N VAL A 15 -4.02 0.36 0.49
CA VAL A 15 -4.56 1.72 0.25
C VAL A 15 -4.78 2.51 1.54
N THR A 16 -5.01 1.83 2.66
CA THR A 16 -5.04 2.39 4.01
C THR A 16 -4.42 1.40 4.99
N GLY A 17 -3.91 1.90 6.12
CA GLY A 17 -3.36 1.09 7.21
C GLY A 17 -3.87 1.59 8.57
N SER A 18 -3.59 0.85 9.64
CA SER A 18 -4.10 1.15 11.00
C SER A 18 -3.27 2.19 11.77
N GLY A 19 -2.18 2.70 11.22
CA GLY A 19 -1.18 3.51 11.92
C GLY A 19 -1.57 4.96 12.26
N ALA A 20 -2.86 5.27 12.38
CA ALA A 20 -3.39 6.62 12.65
C ALA A 20 -2.79 7.72 11.74
N THR A 21 -2.50 7.39 10.48
CA THR A 21 -1.85 8.31 9.52
C THR A 21 -2.85 9.19 8.76
N GLN A 22 -4.12 9.20 9.15
CA GLN A 22 -5.20 9.93 8.47
C GLN A 22 -4.97 11.45 8.44
N ASP A 23 -4.18 11.98 9.37
CA ASP A 23 -3.86 13.40 9.48
C ASP A 23 -2.53 13.79 8.81
N LYS A 24 -1.78 12.84 8.26
CA LYS A 24 -0.46 13.11 7.65
C LYS A 24 -0.56 13.61 6.21
N SER A 25 -1.71 13.44 5.56
CA SER A 25 -1.95 13.86 4.18
C SER A 25 -3.43 13.86 3.86
N ASP A 26 -3.86 14.82 3.03
CA ASP A 26 -5.24 14.91 2.54
C ASP A 26 -5.61 13.83 1.53
N HIS A 27 -4.62 13.12 0.99
CA HIS A 27 -4.83 12.03 0.06
C HIS A 27 -5.12 10.68 0.73
N VAL A 28 -5.03 10.59 2.06
CA VAL A 28 -5.37 9.34 2.76
C VAL A 28 -6.89 9.12 2.66
N PRO A 29 -7.35 7.96 2.16
CA PRO A 29 -8.78 7.64 2.15
C PRO A 29 -9.33 7.56 3.58
N ARG A 30 -10.42 8.30 3.85
CA ARG A 30 -11.04 8.40 5.19
C ARG A 30 -12.40 7.71 5.28
N SER A 31 -13.15 7.67 4.18
CA SER A 31 -14.48 7.07 4.10
C SER A 31 -14.66 6.32 2.76
N PRO A 32 -15.58 5.33 2.70
CA PRO A 32 -16.06 4.80 1.43
C PRO A 32 -16.68 5.91 0.55
N ALA A 33 -16.69 5.67 -0.76
CA ALA A 33 -17.38 6.50 -1.75
C ALA A 33 -18.77 5.95 -2.06
#